data_AF-A0A7Y0XCT5-F1
#
_entry.id   AF-A0A7Y0XCT5-F1
#
_cell.length_a   1.000
_cell.length_b   1.000
_cell.length_c   1.000
_cell.angle_alpha   90.00
_cell.angle_beta   90.00
_cell.angle_gamma   90.00
#
_symmetry.space_group_name_H-M   'P 1'
#
loop_
_entity.id
_entity.type
_entity.pdbx_description
1 polymer ?
#
loop_
_entity_poly.entity_id
_entity_poly.type
_entity_poly.pdbx_seq_one_letter_code
_entity_poly.pdbx_strand_id
1 'polypeptide(L)'
;MFLSTATVNVPTLVMTLAVADCVHIIATMRQSMQNGFSKAHSIDRSIALNFMPILITSITTAIGFLMMNMSDSPILRDFGN
;
A
#
# COMPACT_ATOMS: atom_id res chain seq x y z
N MET A 1 16.40 -24.22 3.72
CA MET A 1 15.92 -22.83 3.71
C MET A 1 15.83 -22.40 2.25
N PHE A 2 14.69 -22.69 1.61
CA PHE A 2 14.49 -22.37 0.20
C PHE A 2 13.89 -20.96 0.14
N LEU A 3 14.73 -19.94 -0.03
CA LEU A 3 14.27 -18.66 -0.55
C LEU A 3 13.90 -18.89 -2.01
N SER A 4 12.64 -19.21 -2.29
CA SER A 4 12.12 -19.15 -3.65
C SER A 4 12.30 -17.73 -4.15
N THR A 5 12.78 -17.55 -5.38
CA THR A 5 12.93 -16.23 -6.07
C THR A 5 11.68 -15.37 -5.98
N ALA A 6 10.56 -16.05 -5.79
CA ALA A 6 9.24 -15.50 -5.74
C ALA A 6 9.00 -14.85 -4.34
N THR A 7 9.38 -15.48 -3.22
CA THR A 7 9.27 -14.94 -1.84
C THR A 7 10.17 -13.70 -1.61
N VAL A 8 11.34 -13.67 -2.25
CA VAL A 8 12.31 -12.57 -2.14
C VAL A 8 11.74 -11.22 -2.62
N ASN A 9 10.76 -11.25 -3.53
CA ASN A 9 10.21 -10.04 -4.15
C ASN A 9 9.02 -9.43 -3.38
N VAL A 10 8.48 -10.15 -2.40
CA VAL A 10 7.34 -9.70 -1.58
C VAL A 10 7.59 -8.34 -0.92
N PRO A 11 8.71 -8.13 -0.19
CA PRO A 11 8.94 -6.87 0.48
C PRO A 11 9.04 -5.71 -0.51
N THR A 12 9.64 -5.94 -1.68
CA THR A 12 9.78 -4.95 -2.76
C THR A 12 8.42 -4.54 -3.33
N LEU A 13 7.51 -5.49 -3.55
CA LEU A 13 6.16 -5.20 -4.03
C LEU A 13 5.35 -4.40 -2.99
N VAL A 14 5.38 -4.82 -1.73
CA VAL A 14 4.69 -4.11 -0.64
C VAL A 14 5.24 -2.69 -0.48
N MET A 15 6.56 -2.53 -0.53
CA MET A 15 7.19 -1.21 -0.43
C MET A 15 6.79 -0.31 -1.61
N THR A 16 6.68 -0.87 -2.82
CA THR A 16 6.23 -0.12 -4.00
C THR A 16 4.80 0.39 -3.84
N LEU A 17 3.89 -0.46 -3.32
CA LEU A 17 2.50 -0.07 -3.03
C LEU A 17 2.44 1.01 -1.93
N ALA A 18 3.18 0.82 -0.83
CA ALA A 18 3.24 1.78 0.26
C ALA A 18 3.75 3.16 -0.21
N VAL A 19 4.75 3.18 -1.08
CA VAL A 19 5.25 4.43 -1.70
C VAL A 19 4.19 5.06 -2.58
N ALA A 20 3.47 4.27 -3.40
CA ALA A 20 2.40 4.78 -4.24
C ALA A 20 1.29 5.45 -3.42
N ASP A 21 0.88 4.86 -2.30
CA ASP A 21 -0.12 5.44 -1.39
C ASP A 21 0.36 6.77 -0.79
N CYS A 22 1.63 6.84 -0.38
CA CYS A 22 2.23 8.08 0.12
C CYS A 22 2.26 9.18 -0.95
N VAL A 23 2.59 8.83 -2.19
CA VAL A 23 2.64 9.77 -3.31
C VAL A 23 1.26 10.38 -3.58
N HIS A 24 0.18 9.59 -3.50
CA HIS A 24 -1.19 10.11 -3.66
C HIS A 24 -1.52 11.15 -2.60
N ILE A 25 -1.25 10.86 -1.32
CA ILE A 25 -1.48 11.80 -0.21
C ILE A 25 -0.67 13.10 -0.41
N ILE A 26 0.62 12.97 -0.76
CA ILE A 26 1.49 14.14 -0.93
C ILE A 26 1.05 14.97 -2.13
N ALA A 27 0.66 14.35 -3.24
CA ALA A 27 0.19 15.04 -4.43
C ALA A 27 -1.05 15.89 -4.14
N THR A 28 -2.07 15.32 -3.48
CA THR A 28 -3.30 16.04 -3.17
C THR A 28 -3.07 17.15 -2.13
N MET A 29 -2.19 16.92 -1.15
CA MET A 29 -1.79 17.95 -0.19
C MET A 29 -1.12 19.12 -0.91
N ARG A 30 -0.14 18.85 -1.79
CA ARG A 30 0.56 19.90 -2.54
C ARG A 30 -0.36 20.65 -3.48
N GLN A 31 -1.28 19.97 -4.15
CA GLN A 31 -2.29 20.60 -5.00
C GLN A 31 -3.21 21.53 -4.19
N SER A 32 -3.66 21.09 -3.01
CA SER A 32 -4.47 21.94 -2.13
C SER A 32 -3.68 23.16 -1.63
N MET A 33 -2.40 23.00 -1.28
CA MET A 33 -1.56 24.15 -0.89
C MET A 33 -1.33 25.13 -2.05
N GLN A 34 -1.17 24.63 -3.29
CA GLN A 34 -1.05 25.47 -4.49
C GLN A 34 -2.33 26.27 -4.77
N ASN A 35 -3.49 25.75 -4.36
CA ASN A 35 -4.76 26.44 -4.44
C ASN A 35 -4.96 27.50 -3.33
N GLY A 36 -3.95 27.76 -2.51
CA GLY A 36 -3.96 28.80 -1.47
C GLY A 36 -4.52 28.36 -0.11
N PHE A 37 -4.82 27.08 0.09
CA PHE A 37 -5.28 26.58 1.38
C PHE A 37 -4.14 26.47 2.40
N SER A 38 -4.49 26.58 3.70
CA SER A 38 -3.53 26.40 4.78
C SER A 38 -3.03 24.95 4.84
N LYS A 39 -1.78 24.75 5.26
CA LYS A 39 -1.17 23.42 5.34
C LYS A 39 -2.02 22.42 6.14
N ALA A 40 -2.59 22.85 7.27
CA ALA A 40 -3.46 22.01 8.10
C ALA A 40 -4.71 21.56 7.34
N HIS A 41 -5.36 22.48 6.62
CA HIS A 41 -6.52 22.16 5.78
C HIS A 41 -6.14 21.23 4.62
N SER A 42 -4.99 21.45 3.98
CA SER A 42 -4.53 20.61 2.88
C SER A 42 -4.18 19.18 3.31
N ILE A 43 -3.67 18.99 4.53
CA ILE A 43 -3.43 17.65 5.09
C ILE A 43 -4.75 16.93 5.34
N ASP A 44 -5.68 17.56 6.04
CA ASP A 44 -7.01 16.99 6.33
C ASP A 44 -7.75 16.62 5.04
N ARG A 45 -7.78 17.54 4.08
CA ARG A 45 -8.36 17.32 2.75
C ARG A 45 -7.71 16.16 2.01
N SER A 46 -6.38 16.06 2.05
CA SER A 46 -5.66 14.99 1.38
C SER A 46 -5.96 13.62 1.99
N ILE A 47 -5.99 13.54 3.32
CA ILE A 47 -6.35 12.30 4.01
C ILE A 47 -7.80 11.93 3.69
N ALA A 48 -8.75 12.85 3.80
CA ALA A 48 -10.16 12.57 3.54
C ALA A 48 -10.42 12.05 2.11
N LEU A 49 -9.69 12.53 1.11
CA LEU A 49 -9.84 12.09 -0.27
C LEU A 49 -9.16 10.75 -0.56
N ASN A 50 -7.98 10.51 0.02
CA ASN A 50 -7.16 9.34 -0.29
C ASN A 50 -7.35 8.17 0.68
N PHE A 51 -7.98 8.38 1.84
CA PHE A 51 -8.09 7.35 2.88
C PHE A 51 -8.85 6.11 2.40
N MET A 52 -10.01 6.29 1.77
CA MET A 52 -10.81 5.16 1.30
C MET A 52 -10.12 4.31 0.22
N PRO A 53 -9.54 4.90 -0.85
CA PRO A 53 -8.80 4.10 -1.83
C PRO A 53 -7.57 3.39 -1.23
N ILE A 54 -6.80 4.05 -0.35
CA ILE A 54 -5.63 3.45 0.32
C ILE A 54 -6.04 2.30 1.27
N LEU A 55 -7.20 2.42 1.92
CA LEU A 55 -7.73 1.33 2.75
C LEU A 55 -8.06 0.10 1.92
N ILE A 56 -8.72 0.28 0.78
CA ILE A 56 -9.07 -0.82 -0.12
C ILE A 56 -7.81 -1.51 -0.66
N THR A 57 -6.82 -0.76 -1.13
CA THR A 57 -5.54 -1.33 -1.61
C THR A 57 -4.82 -2.08 -0.51
N SER A 58 -4.77 -1.52 0.70
CA SER A 58 -4.15 -2.18 1.87
C SER A 58 -4.89 -3.47 2.27
N ILE A 59 -6.22 -3.46 2.34
CA ILE A 59 -7.04 -4.62 2.71
C ILE A 59 -6.89 -5.73 1.67
N THR A 60 -7.03 -5.39 0.38
CA THR A 60 -6.90 -6.38 -0.70
C THR A 60 -5.50 -6.99 -0.75
N THR A 61 -4.46 -6.20 -0.47
CA THR A 61 -3.08 -6.67 -0.33
C THR A 61 -2.95 -7.64 0.85
N ALA A 62 -3.47 -7.28 2.03
CA ALA A 62 -3.46 -8.15 3.20
C ALA A 62 -4.21 -9.48 2.94
N ILE A 63 -5.36 -9.42 2.28
CA ILE A 63 -6.12 -10.60 1.85
C ILE A 63 -5.30 -11.45 0.89
N GLY A 64 -4.61 -10.84 -0.08
CA GLY A 64 -3.71 -11.55 -1.00
C GLY A 64 -2.60 -12.31 -0.29
N PHE A 65 -1.96 -11.68 0.71
CA PHE A 65 -0.97 -12.35 1.56
C PHE A 65 -1.57 -13.48 2.41
N LEU A 66 -2.74 -13.26 3.00
CA LEU A 66 -3.47 -14.27 3.78
C LEU A 66 -3.88 -15.48 2.92
N MET A 67 -4.37 -15.26 1.70
CA MET A 67 -4.70 -16.34 0.76
C MET A 67 -3.46 -17.14 0.37
N MET A 68 -2.31 -16.48 0.19
CA MET A 68 -1.04 -17.14 -0.04
C MET A 68 -0.64 -18.03 1.14
N ASN A 69 -0.81 -17.54 2.38
CA ASN A 69 -0.55 -18.29 3.62
C ASN A 69 -1.42 -19.56 3.74
N MET A 70 -2.66 -19.52 3.22
CA MET A 70 -3.62 -20.64 3.22
C MET A 70 -3.50 -21.55 2.00
N SER A 71 -2.58 -21.31 1.08
CA SER A 71 -2.48 -22.05 -0.17
C SER A 71 -1.76 -23.40 0.01
N ASP A 72 -2.28 -24.46 -0.62
CA ASP A 72 -1.69 -25.81 -0.63
C ASP A 72 -0.35 -25.90 -1.39
N SER A 73 -0.02 -24.87 -2.18
CA SER A 73 1.28 -24.77 -2.83
C SER A 73 2.35 -24.34 -1.82
N PRO A 74 3.38 -25.17 -1.54
CA PRO A 74 4.44 -24.86 -0.56
C PRO A 74 5.12 -23.50 -0.83
N ILE A 75 5.20 -23.13 -2.11
CA ILE A 75 5.81 -21.88 -2.56
C ILE A 75 4.94 -20.69 -2.14
N LEU A 76 3.62 -20.74 -2.36
CA LEU A 76 2.71 -19.66 -1.97
C LEU A 76 2.58 -19.51 -0.45
N ARG A 77 2.73 -20.62 0.29
CA ARG A 77 2.69 -20.62 1.75
C ARG A 77 3.89 -19.93 2.39
N ASP A 78 5.10 -20.16 1.87
CA ASP A 78 6.32 -19.44 2.27
C ASP A 78 6.28 -17.94 1.92
N PHE A 79 5.37 -17.55 1.04
CA PHE A 79 5.20 -16.20 0.53
C PHE A 79 4.27 -15.33 1.40
N GLY A 80 3.34 -15.97 2.11
CA GLY A 80 2.41 -15.31 3.03
C GLY A 80 2.82 -15.38 4.50
N ASN A 81 3.96 -15.99 4.83
CA ASN A 81 4.59 -16.05 6.17
C ASN A 81 5.78 -15.09 6.23
#